data_AF-A0A7L3N7B0-F1
#
_entry.id   AF-A0A7L3N7B0-F1
#
_cell.length_a   1.000
_cell.length_b   1.000
_cell.length_c   1.000
_cell.angle_alpha   90.00
_cell.angle_beta   90.00
_cell.angle_gamma   90.00
#
_symmetry.space_group_name_H-M   'P 1'
#
loop_
_entity.id
_entity.type
_entity.pdbx_description
1 polymer ?
#
loop_
_entity_poly.entity_id
_entity_poly.type
_entity_poly.pdbx_seq_one_letter_code
_entity_poly.pdbx_strand_id
1 'polypeptide(L)'
;LVSFLPSRFDVGPIIKQEEFAVPPCCTAKELEGLLSQLGANMLIAVLKNLPESLKNKKEQPKEGVTFAPKISVEKSCIKWEEQTAAQIIQLHRAIGSMFPLQTLWKGTTVKLLDIVAVDNIPGFPDQTLDDHGAVPGSLMYHKVSQMLVARCKEGWVGIKTVVLKKKLTAVDFYNGYMHSWFQQNSRTFHQECRFQTLKLNKTKKDSKREG
;
A
#
# COMPACT_ATOMS: atom_id res chain seq x y z
N LEU A 1 -25.11 6.57 -6.47
CA LEU A 1 -26.02 7.14 -5.43
C LEU A 1 -27.00 6.07 -5.00
N VAL A 2 -27.07 5.80 -3.70
CA VAL A 2 -27.84 4.70 -3.08
C VAL A 2 -28.83 5.30 -2.08
N SER A 3 -29.98 4.67 -1.90
CA SER A 3 -30.96 5.05 -0.86
C SER A 3 -30.68 4.36 0.49
N PHE A 4 -31.11 4.95 1.61
CA PHE A 4 -30.82 4.41 2.95
C PHE A 4 -31.92 3.47 3.46
N LEU A 5 -31.55 2.39 4.14
CA LEU A 5 -32.45 1.45 4.84
C LEU A 5 -32.11 1.39 6.35
N PRO A 6 -33.10 1.25 7.27
CA PRO A 6 -32.92 1.54 8.71
C PRO A 6 -31.97 0.64 9.52
N SER A 7 -31.48 -0.48 8.97
CA SER A 7 -30.68 -1.47 9.71
C SER A 7 -29.53 -2.08 8.92
N ARG A 8 -29.27 -1.57 7.71
CA ARG A 8 -28.25 -2.11 6.79
C ARG A 8 -27.58 -0.96 6.05
N PHE A 9 -26.26 -0.94 6.09
CA PHE A 9 -25.44 0.09 5.45
C PHE A 9 -25.27 -0.22 3.96
N ASP A 10 -25.40 0.79 3.09
CA ASP A 10 -25.20 0.70 1.64
C ASP A 10 -26.03 -0.39 0.90
N VAL A 11 -27.25 -0.73 1.35
CA VAL A 11 -28.08 -1.79 0.71
C VAL A 11 -29.31 -1.29 -0.07
N GLY A 12 -29.55 0.02 -0.15
CA GLY A 12 -30.75 0.50 -0.86
C GLY A 12 -30.63 0.39 -2.39
N PRO A 13 -31.73 0.60 -3.12
CA PRO A 13 -31.69 0.69 -4.57
C PRO A 13 -30.71 1.76 -5.07
N ILE A 14 -30.05 1.45 -6.19
CA ILE A 14 -29.13 2.31 -6.93
C ILE A 14 -29.95 3.25 -7.80
N ILE A 15 -29.79 4.56 -7.60
CA ILE A 15 -30.49 5.61 -8.37
C ILE A 15 -29.71 5.93 -9.66
N LYS A 16 -28.39 6.09 -9.53
CA LYS A 16 -27.49 6.37 -10.64
C LYS A 16 -26.11 5.79 -10.33
N GLN A 17 -25.48 5.20 -11.34
CA GLN A 17 -24.16 4.58 -11.31
C GLN A 17 -23.37 5.01 -12.55
N GLU A 18 -22.08 5.26 -12.37
CA GLU A 18 -21.12 5.49 -13.44
C GLU A 18 -19.87 4.67 -13.13
N GLU A 19 -19.26 4.11 -14.16
CA GLU A 19 -18.01 3.36 -14.05
C GLU A 19 -16.83 4.30 -14.26
N PHE A 20 -15.77 4.11 -13.46
CA PHE A 20 -14.57 4.92 -13.55
C PHE A 20 -13.34 4.00 -13.54
N ALA A 21 -12.58 4.02 -14.62
CA ALA A 21 -11.33 3.29 -14.70
C ALA A 21 -10.30 3.94 -13.76
N VAL A 22 -9.80 3.17 -12.79
CA VAL A 22 -8.76 3.65 -11.87
C VAL A 22 -7.47 3.88 -12.67
N PRO A 23 -6.92 5.11 -12.72
CA PRO A 23 -5.73 5.39 -13.51
C PRO A 23 -4.53 4.55 -13.02
N PRO A 24 -3.62 4.16 -13.93
CA PRO A 24 -2.39 3.49 -13.54
C PRO A 24 -1.61 4.33 -12.53
N CYS A 25 -1.02 3.68 -11.53
CA CYS A 25 -0.23 4.34 -10.48
C CYS A 25 -0.98 5.34 -9.59
N CYS A 26 -2.29 5.48 -9.73
CA CYS A 26 -3.11 6.36 -8.90
C CYS A 26 -3.08 5.94 -7.42
N THR A 27 -2.90 6.92 -6.54
CA THR A 27 -3.03 6.77 -5.08
C THR A 27 -4.48 6.92 -4.64
N ALA A 28 -4.81 6.40 -3.46
CA ALA A 28 -6.16 6.57 -2.90
C ALA A 28 -6.55 8.05 -2.74
N LYS A 29 -5.59 8.92 -2.42
CA LYS A 29 -5.82 10.36 -2.27
C LYS A 29 -6.12 11.06 -3.59
N GLU A 30 -5.45 10.66 -4.67
CA GLU A 30 -5.75 11.17 -6.02
C GLU A 30 -7.10 10.64 -6.51
N LEU A 31 -7.37 9.35 -6.29
CA LEU A 31 -8.64 8.73 -6.66
C LEU A 31 -9.81 9.35 -5.90
N GLU A 32 -9.63 9.68 -4.61
CA GLU A 32 -10.61 10.41 -3.80
C GLU A 32 -11.01 11.73 -4.45
N GLY A 33 -10.03 12.53 -4.91
CA GLY A 33 -10.30 13.79 -5.60
C GLY A 33 -11.11 13.60 -6.89
N LEU A 34 -10.73 12.61 -7.71
CA LEU A 34 -11.40 12.28 -8.96
C LEU A 34 -12.85 11.83 -8.72
N LEU A 35 -13.05 10.89 -7.80
CA LEU A 35 -14.37 10.34 -7.48
C LEU A 35 -15.26 11.34 -6.74
N SER A 36 -14.70 12.21 -5.91
CA SER A 36 -15.44 13.28 -5.24
C SER A 36 -16.05 14.23 -6.26
N GLN A 37 -15.29 14.66 -7.26
CA GLN A 37 -15.79 15.55 -8.31
C GLN A 37 -16.86 14.85 -9.17
N LEU A 38 -16.64 13.59 -9.53
CA LEU A 38 -17.62 12.79 -10.29
C LEU A 38 -18.92 12.63 -9.50
N GLY A 39 -18.82 12.23 -8.23
CA GLY A 39 -19.95 12.03 -7.34
C GLY A 39 -20.78 13.30 -7.12
N ALA A 40 -20.13 14.45 -6.96
CA ALA A 40 -20.81 15.74 -6.86
C ALA A 40 -21.62 16.07 -8.11
N ASN A 41 -21.02 15.89 -9.29
CA ASN A 41 -21.70 16.12 -10.57
C ASN A 41 -22.90 15.17 -10.75
N MET A 42 -22.72 13.89 -10.41
CA MET A 42 -23.79 12.89 -10.46
C MET A 42 -24.95 13.24 -9.52
N LEU A 43 -24.65 13.71 -8.31
CA LEU A 43 -25.66 14.12 -7.33
C LEU A 43 -26.49 15.30 -7.85
N ILE A 44 -25.82 16.33 -8.39
CA ILE A 44 -26.53 17.47 -8.98
C ILE A 44 -27.42 17.02 -10.14
N ALA A 45 -26.94 16.12 -11.00
CA ALA A 45 -27.73 15.60 -12.12
C ALA A 45 -28.98 14.83 -11.66
N VAL A 46 -28.85 13.99 -10.62
CA VAL A 46 -30.00 13.28 -10.03
C VAL A 46 -31.00 14.27 -9.43
N LEU A 47 -30.53 15.26 -8.68
CA LEU A 47 -31.43 16.22 -8.03
C LEU A 47 -32.19 17.09 -9.03
N LYS A 48 -31.55 17.50 -10.14
CA LYS A 48 -32.22 18.26 -11.22
C LYS A 48 -33.38 17.50 -11.86
N ASN A 49 -33.30 16.17 -11.92
CA ASN A 49 -34.30 15.30 -12.55
C ASN A 49 -34.80 14.23 -11.56
N LEU A 50 -35.09 14.63 -10.32
CA LEU A 50 -35.33 13.69 -9.22
C LEU A 50 -36.52 12.73 -9.47
N PRO A 51 -37.72 13.19 -9.92
CA PRO A 51 -38.84 12.28 -10.13
C PRO A 51 -38.52 11.15 -11.11
N GLU A 52 -37.88 11.49 -12.23
CA GLU A 52 -37.48 10.51 -13.25
C GLU A 52 -36.33 9.62 -12.78
N SER A 53 -35.37 10.18 -12.04
CA SER A 53 -34.26 9.39 -11.47
C SER A 53 -34.74 8.35 -10.47
N LEU A 54 -35.72 8.69 -9.62
CA LEU A 54 -36.31 7.77 -8.65
C LEU A 54 -37.15 6.68 -9.31
N LYS A 55 -37.82 6.99 -10.43
CA LYS A 55 -38.59 6.01 -11.22
C LYS A 55 -37.69 4.94 -11.83
N ASN A 56 -36.46 5.30 -12.19
CA ASN A 56 -35.49 4.41 -12.85
C ASN A 56 -34.50 3.72 -11.90
N LYS A 57 -34.73 3.79 -10.58
CA LYS A 57 -33.87 3.12 -9.59
C LYS A 57 -33.87 1.60 -9.77
N LYS A 58 -32.74 0.96 -9.48
CA LYS A 58 -32.54 -0.49 -9.63
C LYS A 58 -32.12 -1.11 -8.30
N GLU A 59 -32.66 -2.29 -7.98
CA GLU A 59 -32.19 -3.06 -6.82
C GLU A 59 -30.75 -3.52 -7.02
N GLN A 60 -30.00 -3.65 -5.92
CA GLN A 60 -28.63 -4.14 -5.98
C GLN A 60 -28.60 -5.63 -6.34
N PRO A 61 -27.60 -6.07 -7.13
CA PRO A 61 -27.41 -7.50 -7.37
C PRO A 61 -27.08 -8.23 -6.07
N LYS A 62 -27.54 -9.48 -5.95
CA LYS A 62 -27.20 -10.35 -4.80
C LYS A 62 -25.83 -11.02 -4.97
N GLU A 63 -25.40 -11.17 -6.21
CA GLU A 63 -24.11 -11.75 -6.58
C GLU A 63 -23.04 -10.66 -6.73
N GLY A 64 -21.79 -10.98 -6.40
CA GLY A 64 -20.66 -10.05 -6.52
C GLY A 64 -20.58 -8.98 -5.42
N VAL A 65 -21.45 -9.05 -4.40
CA VAL A 65 -21.40 -8.13 -3.25
C VAL A 65 -20.14 -8.39 -2.43
N THR A 66 -19.33 -7.35 -2.23
CA THR A 66 -18.12 -7.39 -1.42
C THR A 66 -18.15 -6.31 -0.36
N PHE A 67 -17.52 -6.56 0.78
CA PHE A 67 -17.39 -5.59 1.86
C PHE A 67 -16.01 -4.94 1.84
N ALA A 68 -15.96 -3.62 2.03
CA ALA A 68 -14.73 -2.86 2.21
C ALA A 68 -14.54 -2.55 3.71
N PRO A 69 -13.89 -3.45 4.49
CA PRO A 69 -13.70 -3.22 5.92
C PRO A 69 -12.78 -2.03 6.17
N LYS A 70 -12.98 -1.37 7.31
CA LYS A 70 -12.12 -0.27 7.77
C LYS A 70 -10.65 -0.67 7.75
N ILE A 71 -9.80 0.22 7.24
CA ILE A 71 -8.35 0.01 7.22
C ILE A 71 -7.81 0.15 8.65
N SER A 72 -6.98 -0.81 9.07
CA SER A 72 -6.27 -0.79 10.35
C SER A 72 -4.77 -0.57 10.12
N VAL A 73 -4.07 -0.12 11.18
CA VAL A 73 -2.61 0.04 11.16
C VAL A 73 -1.91 -1.29 10.88
N GLU A 74 -2.49 -2.43 11.30
CA GLU A 74 -1.95 -3.77 11.03
C GLU A 74 -1.79 -4.05 9.53
N LYS A 75 -2.70 -3.53 8.70
CA LYS A 75 -2.59 -3.66 7.23
C LYS A 75 -1.38 -2.92 6.64
N SER A 76 -0.77 -1.98 7.38
CA SER A 76 0.45 -1.28 6.93
C SER A 76 1.72 -2.08 7.15
N CYS A 77 1.69 -3.16 7.94
CA CYS A 77 2.84 -4.02 8.16
C CYS A 77 3.13 -4.86 6.90
N ILE A 78 4.27 -4.63 6.28
CA ILE A 78 4.70 -5.40 5.12
C ILE A 78 5.03 -6.82 5.57
N LYS A 79 4.44 -7.80 4.87
CA LYS A 79 4.73 -9.21 5.00
C LYS A 79 5.67 -9.63 3.88
N TRP A 80 6.96 -9.47 4.09
CA TRP A 80 7.97 -9.67 3.04
C TRP A 80 7.93 -11.07 2.44
N GLU A 81 7.68 -12.08 3.27
CA GLU A 81 7.64 -13.48 2.87
C GLU A 81 6.37 -13.86 2.08
N GLU A 82 5.30 -13.08 2.20
CA GLU A 82 3.99 -13.38 1.62
C GLU A 82 3.65 -12.47 0.42
N GLN A 83 4.16 -11.23 0.41
CA GLN A 83 3.76 -10.21 -0.54
C GLN A 83 4.75 -10.04 -1.69
N THR A 84 4.22 -9.96 -2.91
CA THR A 84 5.00 -9.59 -4.10
C THR A 84 5.26 -8.09 -4.14
N ALA A 85 6.23 -7.67 -4.95
CA ALA A 85 6.51 -6.25 -5.17
C ALA A 85 5.26 -5.48 -5.64
N ALA A 86 4.51 -6.04 -6.58
CA ALA A 86 3.27 -5.43 -7.08
C ALA A 86 2.23 -5.22 -5.96
N GLN A 87 2.06 -6.21 -5.07
CA GLN A 87 1.15 -6.12 -3.93
C GLN A 87 1.59 -5.03 -2.93
N ILE A 88 2.89 -4.93 -2.64
CA ILE A 88 3.43 -3.89 -1.75
C ILE A 88 3.24 -2.50 -2.35
N ILE A 89 3.49 -2.33 -3.65
CA ILE A 89 3.27 -1.06 -4.36
C ILE A 89 1.79 -0.68 -4.36
N GLN A 90 0.90 -1.62 -4.66
CA GLN A 90 -0.54 -1.38 -4.61
C GLN A 90 -1.01 -1.00 -3.21
N LEU A 91 -0.52 -1.70 -2.18
CA LEU A 91 -0.81 -1.38 -0.78
C LEU A 91 -0.31 0.02 -0.42
N HIS A 92 0.92 0.37 -0.82
CA HIS A 92 1.48 1.71 -0.61
C HIS A 92 0.60 2.79 -1.23
N ARG A 93 0.14 2.61 -2.47
CA ARG A 93 -0.77 3.55 -3.14
C ARG A 93 -2.14 3.63 -2.45
N ALA A 94 -2.64 2.51 -1.95
CA ALA A 94 -3.97 2.43 -1.34
C ALA A 94 -4.02 3.06 0.06
N ILE A 95 -2.99 2.88 0.89
CA ILE A 95 -3.05 3.28 2.31
C ILE A 95 -1.88 4.16 2.77
N GLY A 96 -0.81 4.29 1.99
CA GLY A 96 0.45 4.90 2.41
C GLY A 96 0.37 6.36 2.85
N SER A 97 -0.62 7.10 2.36
CA SER A 97 -0.88 8.49 2.77
C SER A 97 -1.40 8.60 4.20
N MET A 98 -2.20 7.63 4.65
CA MET A 98 -2.78 7.59 6.01
C MET A 98 -1.92 6.73 6.96
N PHE A 99 -1.45 5.59 6.47
CA PHE A 99 -0.64 4.63 7.18
C PHE A 99 0.60 4.29 6.35
N PRO A 100 1.72 5.01 6.55
CA PRO A 100 3.01 4.63 5.98
C PRO A 100 3.30 3.15 6.21
N LEU A 101 3.80 2.45 5.20
CA LEU A 101 4.08 1.03 5.34
C LEU A 101 5.19 0.81 6.36
N GLN A 102 5.07 -0.25 7.14
CA GLN A 102 5.92 -0.49 8.30
C GLN A 102 6.62 -1.83 8.19
N THR A 103 7.85 -1.85 8.71
CA THR A 103 8.70 -3.02 8.76
C THR A 103 9.55 -2.97 10.04
N LEU A 104 10.31 -4.02 10.30
CA LEU A 104 11.33 -4.06 11.35
C LEU A 104 12.73 -3.98 10.75
N TRP A 105 13.58 -3.19 11.40
CA TRP A 105 15.01 -3.13 11.17
C TRP A 105 15.74 -3.32 12.49
N LYS A 106 16.52 -4.41 12.63
CA LYS A 106 17.21 -4.79 13.88
C LYS A 106 16.29 -4.70 15.12
N GLY A 107 15.07 -5.23 15.01
CA GLY A 107 14.08 -5.20 16.09
C GLY A 107 13.40 -3.84 16.33
N THR A 108 13.77 -2.79 15.60
CA THR A 108 13.12 -1.47 15.70
C THR A 108 12.12 -1.27 14.56
N THR A 109 10.93 -0.75 14.88
CA THR A 109 9.94 -0.39 13.85
C THR A 109 10.45 0.75 12.99
N VAL A 110 10.31 0.57 11.69
CA VAL A 110 10.68 1.52 10.64
C VAL A 110 9.48 1.75 9.74
N LYS A 111 9.25 3.01 9.37
CA LYS A 111 8.27 3.37 8.35
C LYS A 111 8.97 3.61 7.02
N LEU A 112 8.38 3.13 5.94
CA LEU A 112 8.87 3.28 4.59
C LEU A 112 7.98 4.27 3.85
N LEU A 113 8.62 5.26 3.24
CA LEU A 113 7.98 6.30 2.44
C LEU A 113 8.54 6.27 1.02
N ASP A 114 7.78 6.80 0.08
CA ASP A 114 8.20 6.94 -1.33
C ASP A 114 8.63 5.60 -1.94
N ILE A 115 7.77 4.58 -1.81
CA ILE A 115 8.04 3.23 -2.34
C ILE A 115 7.72 3.23 -3.83
N VAL A 116 8.65 2.76 -4.65
CA VAL A 116 8.55 2.75 -6.11
C VAL A 116 8.77 1.35 -6.68
N ALA A 117 8.08 1.05 -7.79
CA ALA A 117 8.33 -0.18 -8.54
C ALA A 117 9.76 -0.12 -9.14
N VAL A 118 10.42 -1.27 -9.27
CA VAL A 118 11.78 -1.35 -9.80
C VAL A 118 11.92 -0.83 -11.22
N ASP A 119 10.89 -1.01 -12.05
CA ASP A 119 10.85 -0.49 -13.43
C ASP A 119 10.97 1.04 -13.48
N ASN A 120 10.65 1.72 -12.37
CA ASN A 120 10.79 3.18 -12.23
C ASN A 120 12.13 3.59 -11.58
N ILE A 121 13.06 2.67 -11.37
CA ILE A 121 14.39 2.95 -10.81
C ILE A 121 15.39 3.09 -11.97
N PRO A 122 15.95 4.29 -12.21
CA PRO A 122 16.90 4.50 -13.29
C PRO A 122 18.14 3.62 -13.14
N GLY A 123 18.51 2.93 -14.21
CA GLY A 123 19.73 2.10 -14.27
C GLY A 123 19.66 0.81 -13.44
N PHE A 124 18.49 0.43 -12.93
CA PHE A 124 18.29 -0.88 -12.32
C PHE A 124 18.05 -1.91 -13.44
N PRO A 125 18.93 -2.91 -13.64
CA PRO A 125 18.83 -3.81 -14.78
C PRO A 125 17.59 -4.71 -14.70
N ASP A 126 16.92 -4.86 -15.84
CA ASP A 126 15.70 -5.68 -16.03
C ASP A 126 15.95 -7.19 -15.84
N GLN A 127 17.21 -7.63 -15.77
CA GLN A 127 17.59 -9.05 -15.86
C GLN A 127 18.61 -9.57 -14.84
N THR A 128 19.15 -8.77 -13.92
CA THR A 128 20.25 -9.27 -13.06
C THR A 128 20.31 -8.63 -11.68
N LEU A 129 19.35 -8.99 -10.83
CA LEU A 129 19.79 -9.47 -9.53
C LEU A 129 19.66 -10.98 -9.62
N ASP A 130 20.74 -11.64 -10.05
CA ASP A 130 20.98 -13.01 -9.64
C ASP A 130 20.56 -13.08 -8.17
N ASP A 131 19.59 -13.93 -7.88
CA ASP A 131 18.92 -14.07 -6.59
C ASP A 131 19.93 -14.76 -5.62
N HIS A 132 21.18 -14.25 -5.54
CA HIS A 132 22.43 -14.73 -4.93
C HIS A 132 22.26 -15.09 -3.45
N GLY A 133 21.33 -15.98 -3.12
CA GLY A 133 20.82 -16.20 -1.77
C GLY A 133 19.99 -15.04 -1.21
N ALA A 134 19.47 -14.12 -2.04
CA ALA A 134 18.62 -13.03 -1.56
C ALA A 134 17.28 -13.60 -1.05
N VAL A 135 17.05 -13.48 0.25
CA VAL A 135 15.79 -13.88 0.89
C VAL A 135 14.82 -12.69 0.97
N PRO A 136 13.50 -12.91 1.09
CA PRO A 136 12.57 -11.83 1.34
C PRO A 136 13.00 -10.93 2.51
N GLY A 137 12.89 -9.62 2.30
CA GLY A 137 13.37 -8.58 3.19
C GLY A 137 14.83 -8.15 2.96
N SER A 138 15.65 -8.90 2.20
CA SER A 138 17.04 -8.53 1.92
C SER A 138 17.14 -7.12 1.35
N LEU A 139 18.05 -6.32 1.88
CA LEU A 139 18.17 -4.90 1.55
C LEU A 139 19.51 -4.61 0.86
N MET A 140 19.45 -3.93 -0.28
CA MET A 140 20.61 -3.47 -1.03
C MET A 140 20.53 -1.96 -1.24
N TYR A 141 21.69 -1.30 -1.36
CA TYR A 141 21.74 0.11 -1.75
C TYR A 141 22.18 0.22 -3.21
N HIS A 142 21.30 0.76 -4.05
CA HIS A 142 21.59 0.98 -5.46
C HIS A 142 22.19 2.37 -5.64
N LYS A 143 23.51 2.43 -5.86
CA LYS A 143 24.29 3.67 -5.88
C LYS A 143 23.84 4.65 -6.97
N VAL A 144 23.46 4.15 -8.15
CA VAL A 144 23.11 4.97 -9.32
C VAL A 144 21.80 5.73 -9.07
N SER A 145 20.77 5.05 -8.57
CA SER A 145 19.49 5.70 -8.26
C SER A 145 19.44 6.31 -6.86
N GLN A 146 20.46 6.07 -6.04
CA GLN A 146 20.51 6.45 -4.63
C GLN A 146 19.30 5.95 -3.82
N MET A 147 18.84 4.73 -4.11
CA MET A 147 17.68 4.12 -3.44
C MET A 147 18.07 2.87 -2.69
N LEU A 148 17.31 2.57 -1.64
CA LEU A 148 17.30 1.24 -1.06
C LEU A 148 16.41 0.34 -1.93
N VAL A 149 16.83 -0.90 -2.13
CA VAL A 149 16.08 -1.89 -2.89
C VAL A 149 15.89 -3.11 -2.01
N ALA A 150 14.62 -3.50 -1.79
CA ALA A 150 14.26 -4.56 -0.87
C ALA A 150 13.63 -5.75 -1.61
N ARG A 151 14.11 -6.96 -1.32
CA ARG A 151 13.59 -8.20 -1.92
C ARG A 151 12.22 -8.50 -1.35
N CYS A 152 11.23 -8.65 -2.20
CA CYS A 152 9.89 -9.11 -1.81
C CYS A 152 9.81 -10.63 -1.93
N LYS A 153 8.64 -11.25 -1.70
CA LYS A 153 8.42 -12.65 -2.06
C LYS A 153 8.81 -12.88 -3.53
N GLU A 154 8.29 -12.03 -4.40
CA GLU A 154 8.58 -12.00 -5.83
C GLU A 154 8.87 -10.56 -6.26
N GLY A 155 9.97 -10.37 -6.99
CA GLY A 155 10.47 -9.07 -7.39
C GLY A 155 11.07 -8.24 -6.24
N TRP A 156 11.27 -6.97 -6.54
CA TRP A 156 11.96 -6.00 -5.71
C TRP A 156 11.17 -4.69 -5.67
N VAL A 157 11.32 -3.92 -4.59
CA VAL A 157 10.78 -2.56 -4.49
C VAL A 157 11.87 -1.57 -4.13
N GLY A 158 11.81 -0.38 -4.72
CA GLY A 158 12.68 0.75 -4.38
C GLY A 158 12.08 1.58 -3.25
N ILE A 159 12.92 2.10 -2.37
CA ILE A 159 12.54 2.92 -1.22
C ILE A 159 13.47 4.13 -1.18
N LYS A 160 12.90 5.34 -1.28
CA LYS A 160 13.70 6.58 -1.23
C LYS A 160 13.89 7.11 0.18
N THR A 161 12.90 6.88 1.05
CA THR A 161 12.85 7.52 2.37
C THR A 161 12.49 6.50 3.43
N VAL A 162 13.26 6.54 4.53
CA VAL A 162 13.08 5.67 5.70
C VAL A 162 12.88 6.54 6.93
N VAL A 163 11.91 6.21 7.78
CA VAL A 163 11.74 6.85 9.08
C VAL A 163 12.16 5.88 10.17
N LEU A 164 13.35 6.13 10.73
CA LEU A 164 13.91 5.42 11.87
C LEU A 164 14.38 6.47 12.89
N LYS A 165 13.56 6.71 13.92
CA LYS A 165 13.65 7.83 14.89
C LYS A 165 13.51 9.23 14.27
N LYS A 166 14.09 9.45 13.10
CA LYS A 166 13.98 10.63 12.25
C LYS A 166 13.76 10.21 10.78
N LYS A 167 13.34 11.17 9.95
CA LYS A 167 13.28 10.98 8.49
C LYS A 167 14.70 10.93 7.94
N LEU A 168 15.00 9.92 7.14
CA LEU A 168 16.29 9.64 6.52
C LEU A 168 16.08 9.42 5.03
N THR A 169 16.98 9.96 4.21
CA THR A 169 17.08 9.51 2.82
C THR A 169 17.65 8.09 2.77
N ALA A 170 17.47 7.40 1.64
CA ALA A 170 18.13 6.12 1.39
C ALA A 170 19.66 6.21 1.54
N VAL A 171 20.27 7.33 1.15
CA VAL A 171 21.71 7.61 1.31
C VAL A 171 22.10 7.69 2.79
N ASP A 172 21.35 8.48 3.58
CA ASP A 172 21.62 8.65 5.01
C ASP A 172 21.46 7.33 5.76
N PHE A 173 20.43 6.56 5.39
CA PHE A 173 20.19 5.25 5.97
C PHE A 173 21.34 4.28 5.64
N TYR A 174 21.78 4.26 4.38
CA TYR A 174 22.91 3.45 3.96
C TYR A 174 24.18 3.81 4.73
N ASN A 175 24.56 5.09 4.76
CA ASN A 175 25.77 5.57 5.42
C ASN A 175 25.75 5.32 6.93
N GLY A 176 24.60 5.50 7.58
CA GLY A 176 24.48 5.39 9.04
C GLY A 176 24.24 3.98 9.56
N TYR A 177 23.61 3.09 8.76
CA TYR A 177 23.10 1.81 9.25
C TYR A 177 23.52 0.59 8.44
N MET A 178 23.96 0.76 7.19
CA MET A 178 24.32 -0.37 6.32
C MET A 178 25.80 -0.43 5.95
N HIS A 179 26.50 0.71 5.92
CA HIS A 179 27.85 0.83 5.36
C HIS A 179 28.87 -0.14 5.97
N SER A 180 28.78 -0.43 7.27
CA SER A 180 29.69 -1.36 7.96
C SER A 180 29.62 -2.80 7.45
N TRP A 181 28.47 -3.26 6.94
CA TRP A 181 28.33 -4.62 6.42
C TRP A 181 28.92 -4.79 5.01
N PHE A 182 29.03 -3.72 4.23
CA PHE A 182 29.69 -3.78 2.92
C PHE A 182 31.22 -3.74 3.01
N GLN A 183 31.77 -3.43 4.19
CA GLN A 183 33.21 -3.50 4.46
C GLN A 183 33.64 -4.88 4.99
N GLN A 184 32.72 -5.67 5.54
CA GLN A 184 32.99 -7.00 6.05
C GLN A 184 32.54 -8.03 5.00
N ASN A 185 33.48 -8.54 4.21
CA ASN A 185 33.27 -9.57 3.19
C ASN A 185 32.76 -10.90 3.83
N SER A 186 31.47 -11.03 4.12
CA SER A 186 30.88 -12.29 4.56
C SER A 186 29.67 -12.68 3.72
N ARG A 187 29.65 -13.95 3.33
CA ARG A 187 28.53 -14.61 2.62
C ARG A 187 27.18 -14.53 3.38
N THR A 188 27.17 -14.05 4.63
CA THR A 188 25.99 -13.79 5.48
C THR A 188 25.28 -12.47 5.22
N PHE A 189 25.79 -11.63 4.29
CA PHE A 189 25.25 -10.30 3.98
C PHE A 189 23.72 -10.27 3.77
N HIS A 190 23.16 -11.21 3.00
CA HIS A 190 21.72 -11.25 2.71
C HIS A 190 20.86 -11.71 3.90
N GLN A 191 21.42 -12.42 4.88
CA GLN A 191 20.66 -12.92 6.04
C GLN A 191 20.55 -11.88 7.16
N GLU A 192 21.56 -11.03 7.32
CA GLU A 192 21.62 -10.03 8.41
C GLU A 192 21.12 -8.64 7.99
N CYS A 193 21.42 -8.21 6.76
CA CYS A 193 21.00 -6.91 6.24
C CYS A 193 19.61 -7.01 5.60
N ARG A 194 18.59 -7.25 6.43
CA ARG A 194 17.21 -7.41 5.97
C ARG A 194 16.19 -6.67 6.82
N PHE A 195 15.13 -6.27 6.14
CA PHE A 195 13.87 -5.94 6.77
C PHE A 195 13.14 -7.21 7.21
N GLN A 196 12.40 -7.10 8.30
CA GLN A 196 11.61 -8.19 8.85
C GLN A 196 10.14 -7.78 8.97
N THR A 197 9.25 -8.73 8.79
CA THR A 197 7.81 -8.51 8.94
C THR A 197 7.48 -8.09 10.38
N LEU A 198 6.91 -6.89 10.53
CA LEU A 198 6.45 -6.37 11.82
C LEU A 198 5.16 -7.11 12.22
N LYS A 199 5.19 -7.80 13.37
CA LYS A 199 4.00 -8.39 13.99
C LYS A 199 3.50 -7.48 15.10
N LEU A 200 2.36 -6.83 14.88
CA LEU A 200 1.68 -6.09 15.93
C LEU A 200 0.94 -7.10 16.83
N ASN A 201 1.16 -7.01 18.14
CA ASN A 201 0.41 -7.81 19.09
C ASN A 201 -1.01 -7.26 19.16
N LYS A 202 -2.02 -8.10 18.94
CA LYS A 202 -3.42 -7.74 19.17
C LYS A 202 -3.62 -7.48 20.67
N THR A 203 -3.63 -6.22 21.08
CA THR A 203 -4.19 -5.85 22.39
C THR A 203 -5.67 -6.22 22.41
N LYS A 204 -6.12 -6.89 23.49
CA LYS A 204 -7.47 -7.45 23.78
C LYS A 204 -8.69 -6.50 23.63
N LYS A 205 -8.63 -5.42 22.86
CA LYS A 205 -9.68 -4.39 22.79
C LYS A 205 -10.70 -4.55 21.66
N ASP A 206 -10.46 -5.43 20.69
CA ASP A 206 -11.37 -5.62 19.55
C ASP A 206 -12.35 -6.80 19.68
N SER A 207 -12.25 -7.62 20.74
CA SER A 207 -13.19 -8.73 20.98
C SER A 207 -14.52 -8.31 21.65
N LYS A 208 -14.90 -7.02 21.57
CA LYS A 208 -16.16 -6.49 22.15
C LYS A 208 -17.05 -5.73 21.17
N ARG A 209 -16.80 -5.80 19.86
CA ARG A 209 -17.59 -5.06 18.85
C ARG A 209 -18.19 -5.90 17.72
N GLU A 210 -18.19 -7.22 17.87
CA GLU A 210 -18.99 -8.12 17.03
C GLU A 210 -20.00 -8.83 17.93
N GLY A 211 -21.17 -8.22 18.07
CA GLY A 211 -22.35 -8.69 18.79
C GLY A 211 -23.55 -7.89 18.32
#